data_AF-A0A3A4PSI2-F1
#
_entry.id   AF-A0A3A4PSI2-F1
#
_cell.length_a   1.000
_cell.length_b   1.000
_cell.length_c   1.000
_cell.angle_alpha   90.00
_cell.angle_beta   90.00
_cell.angle_gamma   90.00
#
_symmetry.space_group_name_H-M   'P 1'
#
loop_
_entity.id
_entity.type
_entity.pdbx_description
1 polymer ?
#
loop_
_entity_poly.entity_id
_entity_poly.type
_entity_poly.pdbx_seq_one_letter_code
_entity_poly.pdbx_strand_id
1 'polypeptide(L)' 'MRPSPADRKELTFLAVDTRTPYTTDFDGVDAGSGAHYMLRWVSTTVEKGPWSETASATVGA' A
#
# COMPACT_ATOMS: atom_id res chain seq x y z
N MET A 1 4.37 -16.69 1.76
CA MET A 1 4.13 -15.45 0.98
C MET A 1 2.71 -15.51 0.46
N ARG A 2 1.85 -14.53 0.80
CA ARG A 2 0.50 -14.48 0.23
C ARG A 2 0.59 -14.14 -1.26
N PRO A 3 -0.35 -14.64 -2.10
CA PRO A 3 -0.36 -14.29 -3.52
C PRO A 3 -0.55 -12.78 -3.67
N SER A 4 0.13 -12.19 -4.64
CA SER A 4 -0.10 -10.80 -5.01
C SER A 4 -1.57 -10.61 -5.37
N PRO A 5 -2.24 -9.56 -4.88
CA PRO A 5 -3.63 -9.28 -5.21
C PRO A 5 -3.85 -9.24 -6.72
N ALA A 6 -4.91 -9.88 -7.21
CA ALA A 6 -5.23 -9.92 -8.63
C ALA A 6 -5.98 -8.64 -9.07
N ASP A 7 -6.73 -8.02 -8.15
CA ASP A 7 -7.39 -6.74 -8.35
C ASP A 7 -7.07 -5.76 -7.20
N ARG A 8 -6.88 -4.48 -7.55
CA ARG A 8 -6.75 -3.36 -6.60
C ARG A 8 -7.91 -3.24 -5.61
N LYS A 9 -9.07 -3.84 -5.93
CA LYS A 9 -10.24 -3.87 -5.02
C LYS A 9 -10.00 -4.74 -3.79
N GLU A 10 -9.00 -5.62 -3.82
CA GLU A 10 -8.56 -6.42 -2.67
C GLU A 10 -7.69 -5.60 -1.71
N LEU A 11 -7.19 -4.43 -2.15
CA LEU A 11 -6.41 -3.53 -1.33
C LEU A 11 -7.30 -2.54 -0.58
N THR A 12 -6.90 -2.23 0.65
CA THR A 12 -7.54 -1.18 1.46
C THR A 12 -6.82 0.15 1.24
N PHE A 13 -7.59 1.23 1.12
CA PHE A 13 -7.03 2.57 1.06
C PHE A 13 -6.41 2.94 2.42
N LEU A 14 -5.11 3.26 2.43
CA LEU A 14 -4.40 3.68 3.63
C LEU A 14 -4.44 5.20 3.81
N ALA A 15 -3.84 5.95 2.88
CA ALA A 15 -3.75 7.41 2.97
C ALA A 15 -3.48 8.07 1.61
N VAL A 16 -3.74 9.38 1.54
CA VAL A 16 -3.10 10.29 0.57
C VAL A 16 -2.03 11.04 1.34
N ASP A 17 -0.77 10.80 1.00
CA ASP A 17 0.36 11.49 1.60
C ASP A 17 0.98 12.47 0.61
N THR A 18 1.32 13.66 1.10
CA THR A 18 1.99 14.73 0.34
C THR A 18 3.41 15.00 0.84
N ARG A 19 3.86 14.31 1.91
CA ARG A 19 5.16 14.53 2.53
C ARG A 19 5.84 13.22 2.94
N THR A 20 6.87 12.84 2.19
CA THR A 20 7.65 11.63 2.44
C THR A 20 8.51 11.72 3.72
N PRO A 21 8.78 10.56 4.38
CA PRO A 21 8.22 9.23 4.13
C PRO A 21 6.85 9.01 4.80
N TYR A 22 5.99 8.22 4.14
CA TYR A 22 4.79 7.66 4.77
C TYR A 22 5.17 6.43 5.61
N THR A 23 4.78 6.41 6.88
CA THR A 23 4.92 5.25 7.77
C THR A 23 3.55 4.80 8.24
N THR A 24 3.32 3.49 8.24
CA THR A 24 2.13 2.87 8.81
C THR A 24 2.55 1.85 9.84
N ASP A 25 1.92 1.91 11.01
CA ASP A 25 2.14 0.93 12.07
C ASP A 25 1.22 -0.28 11.84
N PHE A 26 1.75 -1.47 12.10
CA PHE A 26 1.01 -2.71 12.10
C PHE A 26 1.01 -3.26 13.51
N ASP A 27 -0.12 -3.86 13.92
CA ASP A 27 -0.19 -4.50 15.23
C ASP A 27 0.68 -5.76 15.25
N GLY A 28 1.19 -6.13 16.43
CA GLY A 28 2.02 -7.32 16.59
C GLY A 28 1.33 -8.63 16.19
N VAL A 29 -0.01 -8.63 16.08
CA VAL A 29 -0.79 -9.76 15.54
C VAL A 29 -0.56 -9.96 14.04
N ASP A 30 -0.15 -8.92 13.32
CA ASP A 30 0.15 -8.95 11.89
C ASP A 30 1.63 -9.28 11.62
N ALA A 31 2.46 -9.45 12.65
CA ALA A 31 3.86 -9.84 12.51
C ALA A 31 4.00 -11.14 11.70
N GLY A 32 4.90 -11.12 10.70
CA GLY A 32 5.09 -12.23 9.77
C GLY A 32 4.05 -12.30 8.64
N SER A 33 3.04 -11.43 8.61
CA SER A 33 2.11 -11.31 7.49
C SER A 33 2.73 -10.56 6.32
N GLY A 34 2.38 -11.00 5.10
CA GLY A 34 2.75 -10.31 3.87
C GLY A 34 1.80 -9.14 3.61
N ALA A 35 2.35 -7.94 3.49
CA ALA A 35 1.65 -6.74 3.08
C ALA A 35 1.96 -6.42 1.61
N HIS A 36 0.93 -6.06 0.86
CA HIS A 36 1.03 -5.65 -0.54
C HIS A 36 0.59 -4.19 -0.69
N TYR A 37 1.37 -3.40 -1.42
CA TYR A 37 1.13 -1.96 -1.60
C TYR A 37 1.12 -1.60 -3.09
N MET A 38 0.21 -0.71 -3.46
CA MET A 38 0.18 -0.05 -4.76
C MET A 38 0.05 1.45 -4.54
N LEU A 39 0.84 2.24 -5.27
CA LEU A 39 0.87 3.69 -5.15
C LEU A 39 0.41 4.33 -6.46
N ARG A 40 -0.16 5.53 -6.38
CA ARG A 40 -0.37 6.42 -7.53
C ARG A 40 -0.25 7.86 -7.09
N TRP A 41 0.13 8.73 -8.01
CA TRP A 41 0.04 10.16 -7.77
C TRP A 41 -1.40 10.66 -7.99
N VAL A 42 -1.80 11.68 -7.24
CA VAL A 42 -3.08 12.37 -7.38
C VAL A 42 -2.80 13.87 -7.50
N SER A 43 -3.31 14.48 -8.57
CA SER A 43 -3.22 15.92 -8.80
C SER A 43 -3.99 16.70 -7.74
N THR A 44 -3.61 17.96 -7.53
CA THR A 44 -4.43 18.96 -6.82
C THR A 44 -5.76 19.24 -7.53
N THR A 45 -5.86 18.90 -8.82
CA THR A 45 -7.10 18.96 -9.63
C THR A 45 -7.88 17.65 -9.67
N VAL A 46 -7.56 16.68 -8.81
CA VAL A 46 -8.25 15.37 -8.65
C VAL A 46 -8.00 14.36 -9.78
N GLU A 47 -7.17 14.70 -10.77
CA GLU A 47 -6.66 13.70 -11.73
C GLU A 47 -5.81 12.63 -11.03
N LYS A 48 -6.00 11.37 -11.41
CA LYS A 48 -5.33 10.22 -10.81
C LYS A 48 -4.41 9.58 -11.86
N GLY A 49 -3.12 9.49 -11.54
CA GLY A 49 -2.16 8.80 -12.37
C GLY A 49 -2.39 7.29 -12.44
N PRO A 50 -1.66 6.59 -13.32
CA PRO A 50 -1.64 5.13 -13.33
C PRO A 50 -1.13 4.61 -11.98
N TRP A 51 -1.57 3.40 -11.63
CA TRP A 51 -1.05 2.70 -10.47
C TRP A 51 0.37 2.18 -10.74
N SER A 52 1.19 2.14 -9.70
CA SER A 52 2.47 1.45 -9.69
C SER A 52 2.29 -0.07 -9.78
N GLU A 53 3.40 -0.77 -9.98
CA GLU A 53 3.48 -2.20 -9.71
C GLU A 53 3.19 -2.50 -8.23
N THR A 54 2.80 -3.75 -7.95
CA THR A 54 2.54 -4.22 -6.58
C THR A 54 3.85 -4.46 -5.84
N ALA A 55 4.15 -3.60 -4.87
CA ALA A 55 5.24 -3.82 -3.93
C ALA A 55 4.78 -4.80 -2.84
N SER A 56 5.63 -5.74 -2.44
CA SER A 56 5.33 -6.72 -1.38
C SER A 56 6.39 -6.65 -0.29
N ALA A 57 5.96 -6.62 0.96
CA ALA A 57 6.84 -6.62 2.13
C ALA A 57 6.28 -7.55 3.22
N THR A 58 7.12 -7.98 4.15
CA THR A 58 6.69 -8.73 5.34
C THR A 58 6.72 -7.80 6.53
N VAL A 59 5.65 -7.79 7.33
CA VAL A 59 5.61 -7.03 8.58
C VAL A 59 6.62 -7.67 9.55
N GLY A 60 7.57 -6.85 10.03
CA GLY A 60 8.55 -7.26 11.02
C GLY A 60 7.90 -7.59 12.37
N ALA A 61 8.53 -8.48 13.12
CA ALA A 61 8.13 -8.84 14.49
C ALA A 61 8.80 -7.92 15.52
#